data_AF-A0A512NC61-F1
#
_entry.id   AF-A0A512NC61-F1
#
_cell.length_a   1.000
_cell.length_b   1.000
_cell.length_c   1.000
_cell.angle_alpha   90.00
_cell.angle_beta   90.00
_cell.angle_gamma   90.00
#
_symmetry.space_group_name_H-M   'P 1'
#
loop_
_entity.id
_entity.type
_entity.pdbx_description
1 polymer ?
#
loop_
_entity_poly.entity_id
_entity_poly.type
_entity_poly.pdbx_seq_one_letter_code
_entity_poly.pdbx_strand_id
1 'polypeptide(L)'
;MSDPKEFASPACSANEADDAYMGFASRAEITAFLKELEAAERAGRPHAEMLRRMLPKVRDDALHRELTAKLRAQESVESNT
;
A
#
# COMPACT_ATOMS: atom_id res chain seq x y z
N MET A 1 -39.51 22.53 -4.18
CA MET A 1 -38.76 21.90 -3.08
C MET A 1 -38.69 20.43 -3.40
N SER A 2 -37.52 19.92 -3.76
CA SER A 2 -37.35 18.50 -4.11
C SER A 2 -37.16 17.71 -2.83
N ASP A 3 -38.04 16.75 -2.58
CA ASP A 3 -37.93 15.76 -1.51
C ASP A 3 -36.59 15.00 -1.65
N PRO A 4 -35.78 14.85 -0.59
CA PRO A 4 -34.56 14.06 -0.66
C PRO A 4 -34.98 12.61 -0.90
N LYS A 5 -34.62 12.05 -2.06
CA LYS A 5 -34.85 10.66 -2.41
C LYS A 5 -34.15 9.78 -1.35
N GLU A 6 -34.89 9.27 -0.38
CA GLU A 6 -34.37 8.25 0.54
C GLU A 6 -34.03 7.01 -0.28
N PHE A 7 -32.76 6.65 -0.31
CA PHE A 7 -32.33 5.39 -0.89
C PHE A 7 -32.84 4.26 0.01
N ALA A 8 -33.63 3.34 -0.53
CA ALA A 8 -34.20 2.21 0.22
C ALA A 8 -33.16 1.18 0.69
N SER A 9 -31.91 1.32 0.25
CA SER A 9 -30.82 0.42 0.63
C SER A 9 -30.07 0.97 1.85
N PRO A 10 -29.73 0.13 2.84
CA PRO A 10 -28.79 0.51 3.89
C PRO A 10 -27.49 1.04 3.30
N ALA A 11 -26.83 1.94 4.02
CA ALA A 11 -25.50 2.40 3.63
C ALA A 11 -24.55 1.21 3.49
N CYS A 12 -23.75 1.20 2.42
CA CYS A 12 -22.71 0.21 2.24
C CYS A 12 -21.57 0.49 3.24
N SER A 13 -21.40 -0.36 4.25
CA SER A 13 -20.33 -0.27 5.26
C SER A 13 -19.02 -0.92 4.81
N ALA A 14 -18.79 -1.05 3.49
CA ALA A 14 -17.56 -1.64 2.95
C ALA A 14 -16.29 -0.88 3.37
N ASN A 15 -16.39 0.39 3.75
CA ASN A 15 -15.28 1.18 4.30
C ASN A 15 -14.92 0.80 5.76
N GLU A 16 -15.83 0.16 6.49
CA GLU A 16 -15.64 -0.32 7.87
C GLU A 16 -15.03 -1.73 7.90
N ALA A 17 -15.07 -2.45 6.78
CA ALA A 17 -14.42 -3.74 6.65
C ALA A 17 -12.90 -3.61 6.80
N ASP A 18 -12.29 -4.65 7.38
CA ASP A 18 -10.85 -4.66 7.58
C ASP A 18 -10.07 -4.72 6.25
N ASP A 19 -8.83 -4.23 6.28
CA ASP A 19 -7.98 -4.17 5.09
C ASP A 19 -7.79 -5.54 4.43
N ALA A 20 -7.63 -6.60 5.23
CA ALA A 20 -7.40 -7.95 4.72
C ALA A 20 -8.64 -8.52 4.03
N TYR A 21 -9.84 -8.28 4.56
CA TYR A 21 -11.11 -8.61 3.93
C TYR A 21 -11.26 -7.90 2.58
N MET A 22 -10.81 -6.65 2.49
CA MET A 22 -10.85 -5.86 1.26
C MET A 22 -9.71 -6.19 0.27
N GLY A 23 -8.85 -7.17 0.60
CA GLY A 23 -7.72 -7.60 -0.25
C GLY A 23 -6.48 -6.72 -0.16
N PHE A 24 -6.45 -5.75 0.75
CA PHE A 24 -5.28 -4.95 1.07
C PHE A 24 -4.42 -5.63 2.14
N ALA A 25 -3.17 -5.18 2.26
CA ALA A 25 -2.29 -5.62 3.32
C ALA A 25 -2.81 -5.12 4.67
N SER A 26 -2.97 -6.04 5.61
CA SER A 26 -3.25 -5.72 7.01
C SER A 26 -2.10 -4.91 7.63
N ARG A 27 -2.39 -4.23 8.74
CA ARG A 27 -1.35 -3.52 9.52
C ARG A 27 -0.18 -4.43 9.91
N ALA A 28 -0.44 -5.69 10.23
CA ALA A 28 0.58 -6.66 10.60
C ALA A 28 1.49 -7.00 9.40
N GLU A 29 0.90 -7.22 8.22
CA GLU A 29 1.65 -7.47 6.98
C GLU A 29 2.46 -6.25 6.55
N ILE A 30 1.90 -5.04 6.63
CA ILE A 30 2.63 -3.79 6.37
C ILE A 30 3.82 -3.68 7.33
N THR A 31 3.61 -3.92 8.63
CA THR A 31 4.68 -3.82 9.63
C THR A 31 5.79 -4.84 9.38
N ALA A 32 5.44 -6.09 9.04
CA ALA A 32 6.42 -7.13 8.70
C ALA A 32 7.22 -6.76 7.45
N PHE A 33 6.54 -6.29 6.42
CA PHE A 33 7.17 -5.82 5.18
C PHE A 33 8.14 -4.67 5.42
N LEU A 34 7.75 -3.65 6.19
CA LEU A 34 8.62 -2.50 6.47
C LEU A 34 9.90 -2.92 7.21
N LYS A 35 9.81 -3.89 8.13
CA LYS A 35 11.00 -4.46 8.80
C LYS A 35 11.91 -5.20 7.83
N GLU A 36 11.35 -5.98 6.91
CA GLU A 36 12.13 -6.68 5.90
C GLU A 36 12.79 -5.72 4.91
N LEU A 37 12.06 -4.69 4.50
CA LEU A 37 12.55 -3.62 3.62
C LEU A 37 13.74 -2.89 4.26
N GLU A 38 13.60 -2.47 5.52
CA GLU A 38 14.69 -1.83 6.28
C GLU A 38 15.92 -2.76 6.40
N ALA A 39 15.70 -4.06 6.65
CA ALA A 39 16.77 -5.04 6.72
C ALA A 39 17.47 -5.24 5.37
N ALA A 40 16.73 -5.24 4.26
CA ALA A 40 17.29 -5.30 2.92
C ALA A 40 18.13 -4.05 2.60
N GLU A 41 17.63 -2.87 2.96
CA GLU A 41 18.34 -1.59 2.81
C GLU A 41 19.66 -1.57 3.57
N ARG A 42 19.63 -1.93 4.86
CA ARG A 42 20.84 -1.99 5.69
C ARG A 42 21.88 -2.97 5.16
N ALA A 43 21.43 -4.08 4.58
CA ALA A 43 22.29 -5.11 4.01
C ALA A 43 22.72 -4.81 2.56
N GLY A 44 22.27 -3.71 1.95
CA GLY A 44 22.55 -3.39 0.55
C GLY A 44 21.97 -4.41 -0.44
N ARG A 45 20.92 -5.14 -0.05
CA ARG A 45 20.28 -6.14 -0.92
C ARG A 45 19.31 -5.46 -1.89
N PRO A 46 19.18 -5.95 -3.14
CA PRO A 46 18.16 -5.45 -4.06
C PRO A 46 16.77 -5.68 -3.47
N HIS A 47 15.93 -4.65 -3.47
CA HIS A 47 14.61 -4.68 -2.84
C HIS A 47 13.49 -4.08 -3.72
N ALA A 48 13.78 -3.78 -4.99
CA ALA A 48 12.80 -3.26 -5.94
C ALA A 48 11.60 -4.22 -6.10
N GLU A 49 11.87 -5.53 -6.14
CA GLU A 49 10.81 -6.54 -6.26
C GLU A 49 9.92 -6.63 -5.01
N MET A 50 10.47 -6.38 -3.83
CA MET A 50 9.68 -6.31 -2.60
C MET A 50 8.67 -5.16 -2.67
N LEU A 51 9.12 -3.99 -3.15
CA LEU A 51 8.27 -2.82 -3.34
C LEU A 51 7.20 -3.07 -4.42
N ARG A 52 7.56 -3.62 -5.58
CA ARG A 52 6.62 -3.94 -6.68
C ARG A 52 5.50 -4.88 -6.24
N ARG A 53 5.83 -5.88 -5.41
CA ARG A 53 4.85 -6.81 -4.85
C ARG A 53 3.93 -6.18 -3.81
N MET A 54 4.45 -5.28 -2.98
CA MET A 54 3.67 -4.72 -1.86
C MET A 54 2.79 -3.54 -2.30
N LEU A 55 3.26 -2.68 -3.20
CA LEU A 55 2.57 -1.46 -3.61
C LEU A 55 1.08 -1.65 -3.93
N PRO A 56 0.66 -2.64 -4.75
CA PRO A 56 -0.75 -2.84 -5.08
C PRO A 56 -1.65 -3.19 -3.88
N LYS A 57 -1.06 -3.61 -2.75
CA LYS A 57 -1.77 -4.01 -1.54
C LYS A 57 -1.86 -2.89 -0.50
N VAL A 58 -1.22 -1.75 -0.71
CA VAL A 58 -1.21 -0.65 0.26
C VAL A 58 -2.39 0.27 -0.03
N ARG A 59 -3.40 0.26 0.86
CA ARG A 59 -4.56 1.16 0.77
C ARG A 59 -4.23 2.61 1.14
N ASP A 60 -3.27 2.81 2.04
CA ASP A 60 -2.93 4.14 2.54
C ASP A 60 -2.20 4.97 1.47
N ASP A 61 -2.83 6.05 1.02
CA ASP A 61 -2.33 6.90 -0.07
C ASP A 61 -1.00 7.60 0.26
N ALA A 62 -0.74 7.91 1.54
CA ALA A 62 0.53 8.52 1.93
C ALA A 62 1.65 7.50 1.86
N LEU A 63 1.45 6.32 2.46
CA LEU A 63 2.40 5.23 2.43
C LEU A 63 2.64 4.72 1.00
N HIS A 64 1.59 4.57 0.19
CA HIS A 64 1.72 4.17 -1.21
C HIS A 64 2.59 5.16 -2.00
N ARG A 65 2.41 6.47 -1.81
CA ARG A 65 3.24 7.51 -2.45
C ARG A 65 4.71 7.43 -2.00
N GLU A 66 4.96 7.25 -0.71
CA GLU A 66 6.32 7.13 -0.17
C GLU A 66 7.04 5.90 -0.72
N LEU A 67 6.39 4.73 -0.71
CA LEU A 67 6.96 3.49 -1.24
C LEU A 67 7.19 3.58 -2.76
N THR A 68 6.30 4.27 -3.50
CA THR A 68 6.48 4.53 -4.94
C THR A 68 7.71 5.40 -5.20
N ALA A 69 7.91 6.44 -4.40
CA ALA A 69 9.11 7.29 -4.50
C ALA A 69 10.39 6.50 -4.21
N LYS A 70 10.36 5.60 -3.21
CA LYS A 70 11.47 4.69 -2.91
C LYS A 70 11.80 3.78 -4.09
N LEU A 71 10.81 3.15 -4.73
CA LEU A 71 11.03 2.27 -5.87
C LEU A 71 11.71 3.01 -7.04
N ARG A 72 11.24 4.22 -7.36
CA ARG A 72 11.84 5.05 -8.42
C ARG A 72 13.30 5.41 -8.12
N ALA A 73 13.63 5.68 -6.86
CA ALA A 73 15.00 5.96 -6.47
C ALA A 73 15.92 4.75 -6.70
N GLN A 74 15.44 3.52 -6.47
CA GLN A 74 16.20 2.31 -6.74
C GLN A 74 16.44 2.08 -8.24
N GLU A 75 15.39 2.20 -9.05
CA GLU A 75 15.47 1.98 -10.50
C GLU A 75 16.41 3.00 -11.16
N SER A 76 16.50 4.22 -10.60
CA SER A 76 17.46 5.24 -11.04
C SER A 76 18.91 4.85 -10.73
N VAL A 77 19.15 4.16 -9.62
CA VAL A 77 20.48 3.66 -9.24
C VAL A 77 20.87 2.48 -10.13
N GLU A 78 19.95 1.53 -10.35
CA GLU A 78 20.17 0.35 -11.20
C GLU A 78 20.42 0.73 -12.68
N SER A 79 19.78 1.79 -13.19
CA SER A 79 19.97 2.26 -14.56
C SER A 79 21.32 2.98 -14.79
N ASN A 80 22.02 3.36 -13.71
CA ASN A 80 23.24 4.15 -13.76
C ASN A 80 24.51 3.33 -13.42
N THR A 81 24.35 2.02 -13.24
CA THR A 81 25.41 1.01 -13.04
C THR A 81 25.51 0.09 -14.24
#